data_AF-A0A842TS33-F1
#
_entry.id   AF-A0A842TS33-F1
#
_cell.length_a   1.000
_cell.length_b   1.000
_cell.length_c   1.000
_cell.angle_alpha   90.00
_cell.angle_beta   90.00
_cell.angle_gamma   90.00
#
_symmetry.space_group_name_H-M   'P 1'
#
loop_
_entity.id
_entity.type
_entity.pdbx_description
1 polymer ?
#
loop_
_entity_poly.entity_id
_entity_poly.type
_entity_poly.pdbx_seq_one_letter_code
_entity_poly.pdbx_strand_id
1 'polypeptide(L)'
;MVRFAHISDVHLGGWKQEPLRNLNFQSFQKAVSKCIDANLDFVIIVGDLFDSAYPPIEILKKTFAEFRRLKEAKIPCFIIAGSHDYSVSGKTFLDVLEKAGFCKNVTNFEMDEEKKIIYLNPVVHQGVAMYGYPGKKSGLEIEDLRKIKLQDSPGMFKIFMLHTTIDKAKGTLPIDAIEVDKLPQADYYALGHLHIDFQYENFVYPGPVFPNNFQELEDLQEGGFYIVDTESDNKLQKVNLKTKPIESVEIEIKNALTATEKILSELNKRQLQDKIILLRVKGDLEKGKHSDIKFRKIQEYLEDKGAYFMLKNTHDLNVKELEMEMDISDSENIEEETIEKFSEKNPSDFNSLIPELMSALSLEKQEDEKNNIFTSRLLEGAKKVLKF
;
A
#
# COMPACT_ATOMS: atom_id res chain seq x y z
N MET A 1 -8.29 3.45 -34.61
CA MET A 1 -8.95 3.26 -33.31
C MET A 1 -8.15 2.26 -32.51
N VAL A 2 -7.66 2.64 -31.32
CA VAL A 2 -6.88 1.76 -30.43
C VAL A 2 -7.50 1.82 -29.04
N ARG A 3 -7.73 0.65 -28.43
CA ARG A 3 -8.35 0.49 -27.12
C ARG A 3 -7.41 -0.27 -26.18
N PHE A 4 -7.11 0.30 -25.02
CA PHE A 4 -6.20 -0.30 -24.06
C PHE A 4 -6.69 -0.21 -22.63
N ALA A 5 -6.21 -1.10 -21.77
CA ALA A 5 -6.48 -1.02 -20.34
C ALA A 5 -5.37 -0.24 -19.63
N HIS A 6 -5.74 0.73 -18.80
CA HIS A 6 -4.88 1.38 -17.83
C HIS A 6 -5.13 0.81 -16.44
N ILE A 7 -4.18 -0.03 -16.00
CA ILE A 7 -4.14 -0.66 -14.67
C ILE A 7 -2.96 -0.07 -13.88
N SER A 8 -3.10 0.11 -12.58
CA SER A 8 -2.01 0.48 -11.68
C SER A 8 -2.25 -0.10 -10.29
N ASP A 9 -1.25 0.01 -9.41
CA ASP A 9 -1.36 -0.21 -7.96
C ASP A 9 -2.00 -1.59 -7.65
N VAL A 10 -1.42 -2.65 -8.24
CA VAL A 10 -1.93 -4.02 -8.14
C VAL A 10 -1.56 -4.65 -6.79
N HIS A 11 -0.35 -4.36 -6.29
CA HIS A 11 0.19 -4.81 -5.00
C HIS A 11 0.02 -6.32 -4.72
N LEU A 12 0.28 -7.16 -5.71
CA LEU A 12 0.17 -8.61 -5.53
C LEU A 12 1.09 -9.07 -4.39
N GLY A 13 0.46 -9.62 -3.35
CA GLY A 13 1.14 -10.07 -2.13
C GLY A 13 1.15 -9.08 -0.95
N GLY A 14 0.56 -7.88 -1.08
CA GLY A 14 0.57 -6.86 -0.02
C GLY A 14 -0.27 -7.21 1.22
N TRP A 15 -1.34 -7.98 1.06
CA TRP A 15 -2.16 -8.43 2.19
C TRP A 15 -1.50 -9.59 2.96
N LYS A 16 -1.36 -9.40 4.28
CA LYS A 16 -0.89 -10.46 5.21
C LYS A 16 -1.95 -11.54 5.42
N GLN A 17 -3.22 -11.13 5.49
CA GLN A 17 -4.36 -12.01 5.70
C GLN A 17 -4.68 -12.76 4.41
N GLU A 18 -4.67 -14.09 4.48
CA GLU A 18 -4.83 -14.97 3.32
C GLU A 18 -6.15 -14.76 2.56
N PRO A 19 -7.32 -14.55 3.22
CA PRO A 19 -8.58 -14.25 2.51
C PRO A 19 -8.50 -12.97 1.67
N LEU A 20 -7.94 -11.88 2.21
CA LEU A 20 -7.82 -10.62 1.47
C LEU A 20 -6.76 -10.68 0.37
N ARG A 21 -5.66 -11.41 0.62
CA ARG A 21 -4.66 -11.68 -0.42
C ARG A 21 -5.26 -12.46 -1.59
N ASN A 22 -6.17 -13.40 -1.32
CA ASN A 22 -6.90 -14.10 -2.36
C ASN A 22 -7.88 -13.18 -3.10
N LEU A 23 -8.59 -12.27 -2.42
CA LEU A 23 -9.45 -11.29 -3.08
C LEU A 23 -8.66 -10.30 -3.94
N ASN A 24 -7.52 -9.80 -3.47
CA ASN A 24 -6.59 -8.99 -4.26
C ASN A 24 -6.19 -9.71 -5.54
N PHE A 25 -5.75 -10.97 -5.42
CA PHE A 25 -5.40 -11.78 -6.58
C PHE A 25 -6.58 -12.00 -7.52
N GLN A 26 -7.75 -12.39 -7.00
CA GLN A 26 -8.98 -12.56 -7.80
C GLN A 26 -9.39 -11.28 -8.52
N SER A 27 -9.16 -10.11 -7.91
CA SER A 27 -9.45 -8.82 -8.54
C SER A 27 -8.55 -8.60 -9.76
N PHE A 28 -7.25 -8.91 -9.65
CA PHE A 28 -6.35 -8.89 -10.80
C PHE A 28 -6.75 -9.89 -11.90
N GLN A 29 -7.14 -11.12 -11.53
CA GLN A 29 -7.65 -12.11 -12.49
C GLN A 29 -8.90 -11.62 -13.23
N LYS A 30 -9.81 -10.93 -12.51
CA LYS A 30 -10.99 -10.28 -13.10
C LYS A 30 -10.59 -9.17 -14.05
N ALA A 31 -9.62 -8.32 -13.69
CA ALA A 31 -9.11 -7.27 -14.58
C ALA A 31 -8.57 -7.85 -15.89
N VAL A 32 -7.72 -8.89 -15.81
CA VAL A 32 -7.19 -9.61 -16.97
C VAL A 32 -8.32 -10.21 -17.81
N SER A 33 -9.31 -10.85 -17.17
CA SER A 33 -10.46 -11.42 -17.89
C SER A 33 -11.24 -10.35 -18.62
N LYS A 34 -11.51 -9.19 -17.99
CA LYS A 34 -12.19 -8.06 -18.63
C LYS A 34 -11.42 -7.50 -19.82
N CYS A 35 -10.08 -7.46 -19.75
CA CYS A 35 -9.24 -7.04 -20.88
C CYS A 35 -9.36 -8.01 -22.06
N ILE A 36 -9.35 -9.32 -21.79
CA ILE A 36 -9.49 -10.37 -22.80
C ILE A 36 -10.90 -10.36 -23.40
N ASP A 37 -11.94 -10.32 -22.56
CA ASP A 37 -13.35 -10.32 -22.98
C ASP A 37 -13.69 -9.09 -23.83
N ALA A 38 -13.06 -7.94 -23.54
CA ALA A 38 -13.23 -6.71 -24.29
C ALA A 38 -12.37 -6.63 -25.57
N ASN A 39 -11.54 -7.65 -25.83
CA ASN A 39 -10.61 -7.76 -26.95
C ASN A 39 -9.76 -6.48 -27.13
N LEU A 40 -9.12 -6.04 -26.05
CA LEU A 40 -8.29 -4.83 -26.06
C LEU A 40 -7.00 -5.05 -26.87
N ASP A 41 -6.51 -3.97 -27.48
CA ASP A 41 -5.32 -4.00 -28.32
C ASP A 41 -4.05 -4.20 -27.48
N PHE A 42 -4.02 -3.67 -26.25
CA PHE A 42 -2.96 -3.91 -25.27
C PHE A 42 -3.40 -3.54 -23.84
N VAL A 43 -2.55 -3.89 -22.88
CA VAL A 43 -2.69 -3.51 -21.46
C VAL A 43 -1.45 -2.73 -21.03
N ILE A 44 -1.64 -1.64 -20.29
CA ILE A 44 -0.57 -0.97 -19.55
C ILE A 44 -0.73 -1.21 -18.04
N ILE A 45 0.37 -1.52 -17.35
CA ILE A 45 0.44 -1.59 -15.88
C ILE A 45 1.43 -0.54 -15.39
N VAL A 46 0.92 0.49 -14.73
CA VAL A 46 1.67 1.70 -14.36
C VAL A 46 2.21 1.58 -12.94
N GLY A 47 3.19 0.71 -12.75
CA GLY A 47 3.87 0.50 -11.48
C GLY A 47 3.09 -0.30 -10.44
N ASP A 48 3.82 -0.67 -9.38
CA ASP A 48 3.36 -1.44 -8.22
C ASP A 48 2.49 -2.65 -8.60
N LEU A 49 2.99 -3.46 -9.55
CA LEU A 49 2.43 -4.78 -9.85
C LEU A 49 2.56 -5.70 -8.62
N PHE A 50 3.72 -5.61 -7.96
CA PHE A 50 4.01 -6.34 -6.74
C PHE A 50 4.22 -5.39 -5.56
N ASP A 51 3.85 -5.84 -4.36
CA ASP A 51 4.09 -5.08 -3.13
C ASP A 51 5.57 -5.03 -2.71
N SER A 52 6.42 -5.83 -3.36
CA SER A 52 7.87 -5.88 -3.14
C SER A 52 8.56 -6.27 -4.43
N ALA A 53 9.76 -5.74 -4.68
CA ALA A 53 10.65 -6.16 -5.77
C ALA A 53 10.96 -7.67 -5.76
N TYR A 54 10.82 -8.34 -4.60
CA TYR A 54 11.01 -9.78 -4.41
C TYR A 54 9.77 -10.42 -3.76
N PRO A 55 8.68 -10.62 -4.53
CA PRO A 55 7.46 -11.21 -4.01
C PRO A 55 7.63 -12.72 -3.74
N PRO A 56 6.79 -13.32 -2.87
CA PRO A 56 6.82 -14.76 -2.59
C PRO A 56 6.57 -15.62 -3.84
N ILE A 57 7.17 -16.81 -3.90
CA ILE A 57 7.08 -17.74 -5.04
C ILE A 57 5.61 -18.08 -5.41
N GLU A 58 4.74 -18.23 -4.41
CA GLU A 58 3.32 -18.52 -4.68
C GLU A 58 2.59 -17.37 -5.37
N ILE A 59 2.98 -16.11 -5.09
CA ILE A 59 2.45 -14.94 -5.80
C ILE A 59 2.96 -14.93 -7.24
N LEU A 60 4.24 -15.23 -7.44
CA LEU A 60 4.84 -15.31 -8.78
C LEU A 60 4.15 -16.37 -9.65
N LYS A 61 3.99 -17.60 -9.15
CA LYS A 61 3.35 -18.69 -9.92
C LYS A 61 1.98 -18.28 -10.45
N LYS A 62 1.14 -17.69 -9.60
CA LYS A 62 -0.19 -17.24 -10.01
C LYS A 62 -0.10 -16.06 -10.99
N THR A 63 0.80 -15.11 -10.76
CA THR A 63 0.99 -13.94 -11.65
C THR A 63 1.41 -14.37 -13.05
N PHE A 64 2.36 -15.30 -13.18
CA PHE A 64 2.79 -15.85 -14.47
C PHE A 64 1.63 -16.49 -15.24
N ALA A 65 0.69 -17.14 -14.55
CA ALA A 65 -0.49 -17.70 -15.19
C ALA A 65 -1.37 -16.62 -15.83
N GLU A 66 -1.57 -15.49 -15.16
CA GLU A 66 -2.37 -14.37 -15.68
C GLU A 66 -1.71 -13.67 -16.87
N PHE A 67 -0.40 -13.42 -16.80
CA PHE A 67 0.35 -12.89 -17.93
C PHE A 67 0.38 -13.86 -19.12
N ARG A 68 0.43 -15.17 -18.84
CA ARG A 68 0.29 -16.19 -19.88
C ARG A 68 -1.07 -16.12 -20.58
N ARG A 69 -2.16 -15.89 -19.85
CA ARG A 69 -3.49 -15.71 -20.44
C ARG A 69 -3.53 -14.52 -21.40
N LEU A 70 -2.95 -13.37 -21.02
CA LEU A 70 -2.82 -12.21 -21.92
C LEU A 70 -2.03 -12.54 -23.18
N LYS A 71 -0.89 -13.23 -23.03
CA LYS A 71 -0.04 -13.66 -24.14
C LYS A 71 -0.75 -14.63 -25.08
N GLU A 72 -1.47 -15.62 -24.56
CA GLU A 72 -2.25 -16.57 -25.36
C GLU A 72 -3.42 -15.90 -26.09
N ALA A 73 -4.03 -14.89 -25.48
CA ALA A 73 -5.02 -14.02 -26.11
C ALA A 73 -4.43 -13.01 -27.12
N LYS A 74 -3.09 -12.98 -27.27
CA LYS A 74 -2.35 -12.05 -28.13
C LYS A 74 -2.54 -10.57 -27.76
N ILE A 75 -2.76 -10.29 -26.48
CA ILE A 75 -2.86 -8.94 -25.94
C ILE A 75 -1.52 -8.59 -25.29
N PRO A 76 -0.66 -7.76 -25.92
CA PRO A 76 0.62 -7.36 -25.34
C PRO A 76 0.41 -6.53 -24.07
N CYS A 77 1.33 -6.71 -23.12
CA CYS A 77 1.34 -5.98 -21.86
C CYS A 77 2.60 -5.11 -21.77
N PHE A 78 2.42 -3.83 -21.45
CA PHE A 78 3.47 -2.84 -21.28
C PHE A 78 3.49 -2.37 -19.84
N ILE A 79 4.67 -2.27 -19.23
CA ILE A 79 4.79 -1.97 -17.81
C ILE A 79 5.83 -0.89 -17.54
N ILE A 80 5.70 -0.23 -16.40
CA ILE A 80 6.81 0.47 -15.73
C ILE A 80 6.91 -0.05 -14.29
N ALA A 81 8.06 0.14 -13.64
CA ALA A 81 8.19 -0.12 -12.22
C ALA A 81 7.53 1.01 -11.40
N GLY A 82 6.95 0.66 -10.26
CA GLY A 82 6.50 1.59 -9.24
C GLY A 82 7.44 1.58 -8.03
N SER A 83 7.06 2.32 -7.00
CA SER A 83 7.91 2.52 -5.82
C SER A 83 8.20 1.23 -5.03
N HIS A 84 7.31 0.25 -5.07
CA HIS A 84 7.42 -1.02 -4.33
C HIS A 84 8.24 -2.08 -5.08
N ASP A 85 8.07 -2.16 -6.39
CA ASP A 85 8.71 -3.18 -7.24
C ASP A 85 9.93 -2.65 -8.02
N TYR A 86 10.32 -1.40 -7.79
CA TYR A 86 11.61 -0.84 -8.19
C TYR A 86 12.78 -1.32 -7.32
N SER A 87 13.94 -1.54 -7.95
CA SER A 87 15.20 -1.91 -7.30
C SER A 87 16.37 -1.21 -7.98
N VAL A 88 17.21 -0.49 -7.20
CA VAL A 88 18.40 0.21 -7.72
C VAL A 88 19.38 -0.76 -8.38
N SER A 89 19.43 -2.01 -7.92
CA SER A 89 20.27 -3.05 -8.52
C SER A 89 19.79 -3.52 -9.91
N GLY A 90 18.62 -3.07 -10.36
CA GLY A 90 17.94 -3.56 -11.57
C GLY A 90 17.33 -4.95 -11.42
N LYS A 91 17.69 -5.70 -10.36
CA LYS A 91 17.16 -7.03 -10.06
C LYS A 91 15.75 -6.89 -9.50
N THR A 92 14.76 -7.14 -10.35
CA THR A 92 13.33 -7.14 -10.02
C THR A 92 12.67 -8.33 -10.70
N PHE A 93 11.53 -8.78 -10.20
CA PHE A 93 10.73 -9.77 -10.92
C PHE A 93 10.05 -9.22 -12.18
N LEU A 94 9.99 -7.89 -12.35
CA LEU A 94 9.54 -7.27 -13.58
C LEU A 94 10.50 -7.60 -14.75
N ASP A 95 11.82 -7.58 -14.52
CA ASP A 95 12.81 -8.00 -15.53
C ASP A 95 12.63 -9.47 -15.91
N VAL A 96 12.34 -10.34 -14.94
CA VAL A 96 12.06 -11.77 -15.21
C VAL A 96 10.82 -11.95 -16.10
N LEU A 97 9.73 -11.21 -15.84
CA LEU A 97 8.53 -11.23 -16.67
C LEU A 97 8.81 -10.74 -18.10
N GLU A 98 9.60 -9.67 -18.24
CA GLU A 98 10.01 -9.15 -19.54
C GLU A 98 10.89 -10.16 -20.32
N LYS A 99 11.92 -10.74 -19.67
CA LYS A 99 12.80 -11.74 -20.31
C LYS A 99 12.06 -13.03 -20.69
N ALA A 100 11.03 -13.42 -19.95
CA ALA A 100 10.14 -14.52 -20.30
C ALA A 100 9.17 -14.17 -21.47
N GLY A 101 9.16 -12.90 -21.91
CA GLY A 101 8.36 -12.41 -23.01
C GLY A 101 6.87 -12.32 -22.67
N PHE A 102 6.55 -12.02 -21.41
CA PHE A 102 5.16 -11.82 -20.95
C PHE A 102 4.73 -10.36 -21.01
N CYS A 103 5.67 -9.43 -20.90
CA CYS A 103 5.44 -8.00 -20.99
C CYS A 103 6.67 -7.30 -21.58
N LYS A 104 6.54 -6.00 -21.82
CA LYS A 104 7.64 -5.13 -22.22
C LYS A 104 7.74 -3.97 -21.22
N ASN A 105 8.91 -3.75 -20.62
CA ASN A 105 9.13 -2.55 -19.83
C ASN A 105 9.32 -1.35 -20.76
N VAL A 106 8.54 -0.30 -20.53
CA VAL A 106 8.55 0.94 -21.33
C VAL A 106 9.66 1.89 -20.89
N THR A 107 10.26 1.67 -19.72
CA THR A 107 11.36 2.49 -19.21
C THR A 107 12.58 2.38 -20.12
N ASN A 108 12.80 3.39 -20.96
CA ASN A 108 13.92 3.50 -21.86
C ASN A 108 14.33 4.97 -22.00
N PHE A 109 15.52 5.31 -21.52
CA PHE A 109 15.97 6.70 -21.50
C PHE A 109 17.48 6.84 -21.66
N GLU A 110 17.87 8.01 -22.14
CA GLU A 110 19.25 8.46 -22.27
C GLU A 110 19.46 9.72 -21.43
N MET A 111 20.61 9.83 -20.78
CA MET A 111 20.97 10.99 -19.96
C MET A 111 21.99 11.86 -20.69
N ASP A 112 21.67 13.13 -20.89
CA ASP A 112 22.63 14.18 -21.28
C ASP A 112 23.20 14.77 -19.99
N GLU A 113 24.38 14.29 -19.57
CA GLU A 113 25.01 14.69 -18.29
C GLU A 113 25.37 16.19 -18.25
N GLU A 114 25.76 16.77 -19.39
CA GLU A 114 26.14 18.19 -19.46
C GLU A 114 24.95 19.11 -19.23
N LYS A 115 23.80 18.78 -19.85
CA LYS A 115 22.58 19.58 -19.73
C LYS A 115 21.69 19.14 -18.57
N LYS A 116 22.01 18.02 -17.92
CA LYS A 116 21.19 17.36 -16.90
C LYS A 116 19.76 17.10 -17.39
N ILE A 117 19.63 16.63 -18.63
CA ILE A 117 18.34 16.31 -19.27
C ILE A 117 18.21 14.80 -19.44
N ILE A 118 17.01 14.28 -19.22
CA ILE A 118 16.66 12.87 -19.46
C ILE A 118 15.78 12.79 -20.70
N TYR A 119 16.24 12.12 -21.75
CA TYR A 119 15.46 11.90 -22.96
C TYR A 119 14.81 10.52 -22.92
N LEU A 120 13.48 10.46 -22.89
CA LEU A 120 12.74 9.20 -22.96
C LEU A 120 12.56 8.77 -24.41
N ASN A 121 12.93 7.53 -24.70
CA ASN A 121 12.74 6.87 -25.99
C ASN A 121 11.39 6.13 -26.00
N PRO A 122 10.56 6.27 -27.04
CA PRO A 122 9.26 5.62 -27.08
C PRO A 122 9.35 4.12 -27.32
N VAL A 123 8.46 3.36 -26.69
CA VAL A 123 8.05 2.03 -27.16
C VAL A 123 6.81 2.19 -28.02
N VAL A 124 6.91 1.80 -29.29
CA VAL A 124 5.83 2.01 -30.28
C VAL A 124 5.01 0.74 -30.48
N HIS A 125 3.69 0.87 -30.44
CA HIS A 125 2.75 -0.20 -30.77
C HIS A 125 1.49 0.37 -31.42
N GLN A 126 1.11 -0.13 -32.60
CA GLN A 126 -0.14 0.24 -33.31
C GLN A 126 -0.40 1.76 -33.40
N GLY A 127 0.61 2.57 -33.72
CA GLY A 127 0.45 4.02 -33.83
C GLY A 127 0.40 4.78 -32.50
N VAL A 128 0.62 4.08 -31.39
CA VAL A 128 0.80 4.65 -30.05
C VAL A 128 2.29 4.67 -29.68
N ALA A 129 2.78 5.80 -29.20
CA ALA A 129 4.11 5.96 -28.63
C ALA A 129 4.03 6.04 -27.11
N MET A 130 4.53 5.02 -26.41
CA MET A 130 4.54 4.95 -24.96
C MET A 130 5.90 5.39 -24.42
N TYR A 131 5.89 6.33 -23.49
CA TYR A 131 7.06 6.80 -22.75
C TYR A 131 6.87 6.45 -21.27
N GLY A 132 7.93 6.01 -20.60
CA GLY A 132 7.84 5.53 -19.23
C GLY A 132 9.01 5.97 -18.39
N TYR A 133 8.72 6.38 -17.14
CA TYR A 133 9.73 6.59 -16.12
C TYR A 133 9.30 5.88 -14.82
N PRO A 134 10.20 5.15 -14.14
CA PRO A 134 9.83 4.34 -12.99
C PRO A 134 9.55 5.20 -11.77
N GLY A 135 8.59 4.78 -10.94
CA GLY A 135 8.41 5.31 -9.60
C GLY A 135 9.55 4.84 -8.70
N LYS A 136 10.04 5.72 -7.82
CA LYS A 136 11.10 5.41 -6.85
C LYS A 136 10.57 5.63 -5.44
N LYS A 137 11.18 4.96 -4.46
CA LYS A 137 10.81 5.17 -3.05
C LYS A 137 11.10 6.62 -2.63
N SER A 138 10.24 7.15 -1.77
CA SER A 138 10.39 8.49 -1.19
C SER A 138 10.41 9.64 -2.21
N GLY A 139 9.82 9.45 -3.40
CA GLY A 139 9.72 10.51 -4.42
C GLY A 139 11.06 10.87 -5.07
N LEU A 140 12.05 9.97 -5.02
CA LEU A 140 13.38 10.21 -5.62
C LEU A 140 13.32 10.42 -7.14
N GLU A 141 12.22 10.05 -7.80
CA GLU A 141 11.99 10.31 -9.21
C GLU A 141 11.56 11.75 -9.51
N ILE A 142 11.00 12.50 -8.56
CA ILE A 142 10.39 13.81 -8.81
C ILE A 142 11.38 14.80 -9.43
N GLU A 143 12.62 14.82 -8.92
CA GLU A 143 13.72 15.64 -9.45
C GLU A 143 14.13 15.25 -10.88
N ASP A 144 13.98 13.98 -11.23
CA ASP A 144 14.25 13.48 -12.58
C ASP A 144 13.11 13.88 -13.52
N LEU A 145 11.86 13.77 -13.08
CA LEU A 145 10.68 14.13 -13.88
C LEU A 145 10.72 15.60 -14.35
N ARG A 146 11.21 16.52 -13.51
CA ARG A 146 11.40 17.95 -13.86
C ARG A 146 12.40 18.17 -15.00
N LYS A 147 13.22 17.17 -15.33
CA LYS A 147 14.29 17.20 -16.34
C LYS A 147 13.98 16.36 -17.57
N ILE A 148 12.81 15.69 -17.60
CA ILE A 148 12.45 14.79 -18.68
C ILE A 148 12.01 15.55 -19.93
N LYS A 149 12.49 15.08 -21.08
CA LYS A 149 11.98 15.39 -22.41
C LYS A 149 11.61 14.09 -23.13
N LEU A 150 10.57 14.15 -23.95
CA LEU A 150 10.18 13.02 -24.79
C LEU A 150 10.88 13.16 -26.15
N GLN A 151 11.51 12.09 -26.63
CA GLN A 151 11.99 12.05 -28.02
C GLN A 151 10.80 12.09 -28.98
N ASP A 152 10.99 12.63 -30.18
CA ASP A 152 9.90 12.83 -31.13
C ASP A 152 9.27 11.51 -31.61
N SER A 153 7.94 11.53 -31.73
CA SER A 153 7.11 10.47 -32.32
C SER A 153 6.02 11.08 -33.21
N PRO A 154 6.39 11.60 -34.40
CA PRO A 154 5.45 12.32 -35.25
C PRO A 154 4.26 11.45 -35.68
N GLY A 155 3.04 11.99 -35.55
CA GLY A 155 1.81 11.33 -35.99
C GLY A 155 1.33 10.17 -35.10
N MET A 156 1.93 9.97 -33.93
CA MET A 156 1.55 8.93 -32.97
C MET A 156 0.77 9.51 -31.78
N PHE A 157 -0.17 8.73 -31.24
CA PHE A 157 -0.82 9.05 -29.97
C PHE A 157 0.17 8.78 -28.82
N LYS A 158 0.49 9.80 -28.03
CA LYS A 158 1.52 9.73 -27.00
C LYS A 158 0.92 9.38 -25.64
N ILE A 159 1.36 8.28 -25.06
CA ILE A 159 1.06 7.89 -23.68
C ILE A 159 2.31 8.15 -22.83
N PHE A 160 2.17 8.89 -21.74
CA PHE A 160 3.21 9.04 -20.75
C PHE A 160 2.83 8.29 -19.47
N MET A 161 3.55 7.20 -19.20
CA MET A 161 3.37 6.32 -18.04
C MET A 161 4.26 6.77 -16.90
N LEU A 162 3.67 7.13 -15.75
CA LEU A 162 4.39 7.60 -14.57
C LEU A 162 3.77 6.99 -13.30
N HIS A 163 4.61 6.52 -12.39
CA HIS A 163 4.15 6.09 -11.06
C HIS A 163 4.68 7.10 -10.05
N THR A 164 3.89 8.14 -9.77
CA THR A 164 4.33 9.32 -9.02
C THR A 164 3.14 10.16 -8.51
N THR A 165 3.42 11.20 -7.74
CA THR A 165 2.42 12.16 -7.24
C THR A 165 2.42 13.44 -8.07
N ILE A 166 1.26 13.92 -8.53
CA ILE A 166 1.12 15.24 -9.17
C ILE A 166 0.54 16.30 -8.22
N ASP A 167 0.88 17.58 -8.45
CA ASP A 167 0.41 18.72 -7.64
C ASP A 167 -1.12 18.82 -7.54
N LYS A 168 -1.84 18.45 -8.62
CA LYS A 168 -3.31 18.48 -8.67
C LYS A 168 -4.00 17.39 -7.85
N ALA A 169 -3.30 16.30 -7.53
CA ALA A 169 -3.87 15.12 -6.88
C ALA A 169 -3.43 14.96 -5.42
N LYS A 170 -2.29 15.56 -5.01
CA LYS A 170 -1.72 15.35 -3.67
C LYS A 170 -2.60 15.81 -2.50
N GLY A 171 -3.51 16.76 -2.73
CA GLY A 171 -4.32 17.37 -1.67
C GLY A 171 -3.45 17.94 -0.54
N THR A 172 -3.69 17.44 0.69
CA THR A 172 -2.94 17.80 1.91
C THR A 172 -1.87 16.79 2.30
N LEU A 173 -1.58 15.80 1.45
CA LEU A 173 -0.59 14.77 1.75
C LEU A 173 0.81 15.40 1.88
N PRO A 174 1.58 15.07 2.94
CA PRO A 174 2.91 15.62 3.17
C PRO A 174 3.97 14.89 2.32
N ILE A 175 3.75 14.83 1.00
CA ILE A 175 4.63 14.16 0.02
C ILE A 175 5.02 15.13 -1.09
N ASP A 176 6.21 14.94 -1.67
CA ASP A 176 6.64 15.73 -2.83
C ASP A 176 5.81 15.36 -4.07
N ALA A 177 5.64 16.32 -4.97
CA ALA A 177 4.81 16.17 -6.14
C ALA A 177 5.40 16.91 -7.34
N ILE A 178 5.20 16.34 -8.53
CA ILE A 178 5.55 16.98 -9.79
C ILE A 178 4.43 17.94 -10.21
N GLU A 179 4.79 19.14 -10.60
CA GLU A 179 3.86 20.09 -11.19
C GLU A 179 3.51 19.65 -12.60
N VAL A 180 2.21 19.47 -12.90
CA VAL A 180 1.76 18.97 -14.22
C VAL A 180 2.29 19.80 -15.39
N ASP A 181 2.42 21.11 -15.22
CA ASP A 181 2.90 22.04 -16.26
C ASP A 181 4.40 21.90 -16.57
N LYS A 182 5.16 21.20 -15.70
CA LYS A 182 6.58 20.90 -15.94
C LYS A 182 6.78 19.60 -16.72
N LEU A 183 5.74 18.78 -16.85
CA LEU A 183 5.82 17.54 -17.62
C LEU A 183 5.74 17.86 -19.13
N PRO A 184 6.50 17.14 -19.97
CA PRO A 184 6.36 17.26 -21.42
C PRO A 184 4.96 16.87 -21.88
N GLN A 185 4.53 17.46 -23.01
CA GLN A 185 3.21 17.24 -23.57
C GLN A 185 3.00 15.81 -24.09
N ALA A 186 1.91 15.18 -23.66
CA ALA A 186 1.42 13.90 -24.15
C ALA A 186 -0.12 13.93 -24.32
N ASP A 187 -0.66 13.00 -25.10
CA ASP A 187 -2.11 12.92 -25.33
C ASP A 187 -2.83 12.24 -24.16
N TYR A 188 -2.14 11.37 -23.41
CA TYR A 188 -2.65 10.71 -22.22
C TYR A 188 -1.55 10.48 -21.19
N TYR A 189 -1.79 10.88 -19.93
CA TYR A 189 -0.87 10.62 -18.82
C TYR A 189 -1.45 9.50 -17.96
N ALA A 190 -0.86 8.32 -18.08
CA ALA A 190 -1.24 7.15 -17.31
C ALA A 190 -0.47 7.17 -15.99
N LEU A 191 -1.16 7.47 -14.89
CA LEU A 191 -0.58 7.62 -13.56
C LEU A 191 -0.91 6.45 -12.62
N GLY A 192 0.02 6.17 -11.71
CA GLY A 192 -0.14 5.29 -10.55
C GLY A 192 0.45 5.93 -9.30
N HIS A 193 0.30 5.30 -8.11
CA HIS A 193 0.92 5.62 -6.80
C HIS A 193 -0.06 6.07 -5.71
N LEU A 194 -1.02 6.95 -6.01
CA LEU A 194 -1.85 7.59 -4.97
C LEU A 194 -3.03 6.75 -4.48
N HIS A 195 -3.30 5.59 -5.10
CA HIS A 195 -4.43 4.71 -4.77
C HIS A 195 -5.79 5.43 -4.73
N ILE A 196 -5.99 6.39 -5.63
CA ILE A 196 -7.24 7.14 -5.76
C ILE A 196 -7.80 7.00 -7.19
N ASP A 197 -9.11 7.08 -7.32
CA ASP A 197 -9.76 7.30 -8.60
C ASP A 197 -9.80 8.81 -8.86
N PHE A 198 -8.93 9.28 -9.75
CA PHE A 198 -8.76 10.71 -9.99
C PHE A 198 -8.48 10.99 -11.46
N GLN A 199 -9.13 12.03 -11.98
CA GLN A 199 -8.87 12.55 -13.31
C GLN A 199 -8.72 14.07 -13.25
N TYR A 200 -7.63 14.56 -13.85
CA TYR A 200 -7.42 15.98 -14.15
C TYR A 200 -7.04 16.10 -15.62
N GLU A 201 -7.91 16.67 -16.44
CA GLU A 201 -7.74 16.69 -17.90
C GLU A 201 -7.47 15.27 -18.45
N ASN A 202 -6.29 15.04 -19.03
CA ASN A 202 -5.83 13.75 -19.53
C ASN A 202 -4.86 13.02 -18.58
N PHE A 203 -4.68 13.52 -17.34
CA PHE A 203 -3.99 12.85 -16.24
C PHE A 203 -4.96 11.97 -15.46
N VAL A 204 -4.67 10.68 -15.38
CA VAL A 204 -5.60 9.70 -14.81
C VAL A 204 -4.86 8.83 -13.81
N TYR A 205 -5.39 8.73 -12.60
CA TYR A 205 -5.09 7.65 -11.65
C TYR A 205 -6.26 6.67 -11.66
N PRO A 206 -6.03 5.38 -11.96
CA PRO A 206 -7.11 4.40 -12.05
C PRO A 206 -7.56 3.91 -10.67
N GLY A 207 -6.81 4.22 -9.61
CA GLY A 207 -6.90 3.57 -8.32
C GLY A 207 -6.35 2.14 -8.36
N PRO A 208 -6.33 1.44 -7.21
CA PRO A 208 -5.82 0.09 -7.12
C PRO A 208 -6.82 -0.92 -7.69
N VAL A 209 -6.31 -2.06 -8.18
CA VAL A 209 -7.18 -3.16 -8.62
C VAL A 209 -7.94 -3.78 -7.44
N PHE A 210 -7.44 -3.62 -6.23
CA PHE A 210 -8.09 -4.01 -4.98
C PHE A 210 -7.53 -3.13 -3.87
N PRO A 211 -8.36 -2.59 -2.97
CA PRO A 211 -7.89 -1.80 -1.84
C PRO A 211 -6.84 -2.53 -0.99
N ASN A 212 -5.76 -1.86 -0.64
CA ASN A 212 -4.53 -2.46 -0.09
C ASN A 212 -4.38 -2.32 1.42
N ASN A 213 -5.26 -1.56 2.08
CA ASN A 213 -5.29 -1.45 3.54
C ASN A 213 -6.72 -1.23 4.06
N PHE A 214 -6.86 -1.12 5.38
CA PHE A 214 -8.15 -0.91 6.04
C PHE A 214 -8.85 0.37 5.57
N GLN A 215 -8.11 1.48 5.50
CA GLN A 215 -8.66 2.79 5.13
C GLN A 215 -9.11 2.80 3.67
N GLU A 216 -8.30 2.25 2.76
CA GLU A 216 -8.69 2.13 1.35
C GLU A 216 -9.92 1.24 1.16
N LEU A 217 -10.07 0.16 1.94
CA LEU A 217 -11.28 -0.66 1.91
C LEU A 217 -12.50 0.15 2.34
N GLU A 218 -12.37 1.03 3.35
CA GLU A 218 -13.43 1.95 3.75
C GLU A 218 -13.75 2.98 2.66
N ASP A 219 -12.74 3.60 2.08
CA ASP A 219 -12.92 4.74 1.17
C ASP A 219 -13.34 4.32 -0.23
N LEU A 220 -12.73 3.27 -0.78
CA LEU A 220 -12.92 2.86 -2.17
C LEU A 220 -14.00 1.79 -2.33
N GLN A 221 -14.20 0.93 -1.31
CA GLN A 221 -15.12 -0.21 -1.28
C GLN A 221 -14.85 -1.33 -2.30
N GLU A 222 -14.31 -1.00 -3.46
CA GLU A 222 -13.96 -1.89 -4.56
C GLU A 222 -12.73 -1.34 -5.30
N GLY A 223 -12.04 -2.22 -6.03
CA GLY A 223 -10.97 -1.79 -6.92
C GLY A 223 -11.48 -1.54 -8.33
N GLY A 224 -10.60 -1.09 -9.21
CA GLY A 224 -10.98 -0.85 -10.61
C GLY A 224 -9.80 -0.53 -11.49
N PHE A 225 -10.11 -0.28 -12.77
CA PHE A 225 -9.15 0.20 -13.75
C PHE A 225 -9.90 0.96 -14.85
N TYR A 226 -9.19 1.56 -15.81
CA TYR A 226 -9.81 2.24 -16.96
C TYR A 226 -9.57 1.48 -18.26
N ILE A 227 -10.57 1.43 -19.13
CA ILE A 227 -10.38 1.17 -20.56
C ILE A 227 -10.37 2.52 -21.26
N VAL A 228 -9.35 2.75 -22.08
CA VAL A 228 -9.14 4.00 -22.81
C VAL A 228 -9.29 3.75 -24.30
N ASP A 229 -9.98 4.64 -24.99
CA ASP A 229 -10.16 4.63 -26.44
C ASP A 229 -9.55 5.92 -27.03
N THR A 230 -8.62 5.78 -27.97
CA THR A 230 -7.86 6.91 -28.52
C THR A 230 -8.68 7.80 -29.47
N GLU A 231 -9.77 7.29 -30.05
CA GLU A 231 -10.52 7.97 -31.12
C GLU A 231 -11.99 8.27 -30.76
N SER A 232 -12.48 7.80 -29.62
CA SER A 232 -13.86 8.01 -29.14
C SER A 232 -14.09 9.40 -28.52
N ASP A 233 -15.33 9.89 -28.55
CA ASP A 233 -15.78 11.05 -27.76
C ASP A 233 -15.81 10.73 -26.25
N ASN A 234 -16.10 9.47 -25.89
CA ASN A 234 -15.98 8.97 -24.52
C ASN A 234 -14.71 8.15 -24.37
N LYS A 235 -13.58 8.85 -24.20
CA LYS A 235 -12.23 8.26 -24.20
C LYS A 235 -11.92 7.38 -23.01
N LEU A 236 -12.66 7.48 -21.90
CA LEU A 236 -12.34 6.85 -20.62
C LEU A 236 -13.55 6.12 -20.04
N GLN A 237 -13.44 4.80 -19.91
CA GLN A 237 -14.45 3.95 -19.30
C GLN A 237 -13.89 3.30 -18.04
N LYS A 238 -14.43 3.65 -16.88
CA LYS A 238 -14.11 2.96 -15.63
C LYS A 238 -14.67 1.54 -15.63
N VAL A 239 -13.87 0.58 -15.21
CA VAL A 239 -14.25 -0.82 -14.99
C VAL A 239 -14.05 -1.16 -13.52
N ASN A 240 -15.16 -1.39 -12.82
CA ASN A 240 -15.14 -1.73 -11.40
C ASN A 240 -14.95 -3.24 -11.20
N LEU A 241 -14.09 -3.59 -10.24
CA LEU A 241 -13.70 -4.96 -9.91
C LEU A 241 -14.33 -5.37 -8.57
N LYS A 242 -15.66 -5.52 -8.59
CA LYS A 242 -16.43 -6.00 -7.44
C LYS A 242 -15.96 -7.37 -6.98
N THR A 243 -15.50 -7.47 -5.73
CA THR A 243 -15.06 -8.72 -5.09
C THR A 243 -16.09 -9.20 -4.05
N LYS A 244 -16.07 -8.61 -2.86
CA LYS A 244 -17.01 -8.87 -1.76
C LYS A 244 -17.56 -7.53 -1.27
N PRO A 245 -18.84 -7.44 -0.88
CA PRO A 245 -19.36 -6.23 -0.26
C PRO A 245 -18.67 -5.97 1.08
N ILE A 246 -18.59 -4.70 1.45
CA ILE A 246 -17.94 -4.25 2.68
C ILE A 246 -18.99 -3.72 3.65
N GLU A 247 -18.83 -4.03 4.93
CA GLU A 247 -19.65 -3.50 6.01
C GLU A 247 -18.74 -2.88 7.07
N SER A 248 -18.71 -1.55 7.11
CA SER A 248 -17.95 -0.80 8.11
C SER A 248 -18.76 -0.56 9.37
N VAL A 249 -18.16 -0.87 10.52
CA VAL A 249 -18.76 -0.77 11.84
C VAL A 249 -17.77 -0.08 12.76
N GLU A 250 -18.10 1.16 13.14
CA GLU A 250 -17.35 1.91 14.13
C GLU A 250 -18.07 1.88 15.49
N ILE A 251 -17.34 1.56 16.55
CA ILE A 251 -17.88 1.44 17.90
C ILE A 251 -16.95 2.13 18.90
N GLU A 252 -17.53 3.07 19.67
CA GLU A 252 -16.85 3.69 20.80
C GLU A 252 -16.99 2.84 22.07
N ILE A 253 -15.88 2.56 22.75
CA ILE A 253 -15.79 1.72 23.94
C ILE A 253 -15.07 2.48 25.07
N LYS A 254 -15.70 2.51 26.25
CA LYS A 254 -15.11 3.06 27.49
C LYS A 254 -14.81 2.00 28.56
N ASN A 255 -15.43 0.82 28.44
CA ASN A 255 -15.25 -0.29 29.38
C ASN A 255 -14.97 -1.56 28.59
N ALA A 256 -13.74 -2.07 28.69
CA ALA A 256 -13.29 -3.24 27.94
C ALA A 256 -14.02 -4.53 28.36
N LEU A 257 -14.49 -4.60 29.62
CA LEU A 257 -15.17 -5.77 30.16
C LEU A 257 -16.53 -6.04 29.50
N THR A 258 -17.24 -4.98 29.08
CA THR A 258 -18.54 -5.09 28.40
C THR A 258 -18.44 -4.92 26.87
N ALA A 259 -17.25 -4.58 26.37
CA ALA A 259 -17.03 -4.26 24.96
C ALA A 259 -17.39 -5.42 24.03
N THR A 260 -17.02 -6.65 24.40
CA THR A 260 -17.28 -7.83 23.55
C THR A 260 -18.77 -7.99 23.25
N GLU A 261 -19.62 -7.95 24.29
CA GLU A 261 -21.07 -8.10 24.12
C GLU A 261 -21.69 -6.90 23.40
N LYS A 262 -21.19 -5.69 23.65
CA LYS A 262 -21.61 -4.49 22.91
C LYS A 262 -21.32 -4.62 21.42
N ILE A 263 -20.13 -5.07 21.05
CA ILE A 263 -19.75 -5.28 19.64
C ILE A 263 -20.63 -6.35 19.00
N LEU A 264 -20.82 -7.50 19.67
CA LEU A 264 -21.68 -8.57 19.16
C LEU A 264 -23.13 -8.11 18.94
N SER A 265 -23.68 -7.32 19.87
CA SER A 265 -25.02 -6.76 19.76
C SER A 265 -25.18 -5.83 18.55
N GLU A 266 -24.19 -4.98 18.28
CA GLU A 266 -24.22 -4.10 17.10
C GLU A 266 -24.05 -4.89 15.79
N LEU A 267 -23.20 -5.91 15.77
CA LEU A 267 -23.03 -6.78 14.61
C LEU A 267 -24.29 -7.58 14.30
N ASN A 268 -25.04 -8.04 15.32
CA ASN A 268 -26.26 -8.81 15.15
C ASN A 268 -27.40 -8.05 14.45
N LYS A 269 -27.35 -6.72 14.43
CA LYS A 269 -28.36 -5.87 13.75
C LYS A 269 -28.13 -5.75 12.24
N ARG A 270 -27.03 -6.32 11.73
CA ARG A 270 -26.56 -6.10 10.34
C ARG A 270 -26.62 -7.38 9.51
N GLN A 271 -26.65 -7.23 8.19
CA GLN A 271 -26.48 -8.35 7.27
C GLN A 271 -24.99 -8.57 7.01
N LEU A 272 -24.47 -9.68 7.51
CA LEU A 272 -23.03 -9.99 7.54
C LEU A 272 -22.61 -11.02 6.49
N GLN A 273 -23.56 -11.78 5.95
CA GLN A 273 -23.31 -12.91 5.04
C GLN A 273 -22.49 -12.48 3.82
N ASP A 274 -21.40 -13.19 3.56
CA ASP A 274 -20.48 -13.03 2.43
C ASP A 274 -19.85 -11.63 2.29
N LYS A 275 -19.75 -10.88 3.40
CA LYS A 275 -19.15 -9.54 3.44
C LYS A 275 -17.78 -9.51 4.14
N ILE A 276 -16.96 -8.54 3.77
CA ILE A 276 -15.80 -8.12 4.57
C ILE A 276 -16.32 -7.16 5.64
N ILE A 277 -16.08 -7.49 6.90
CA ILE A 277 -16.47 -6.65 8.03
C ILE A 277 -15.27 -5.82 8.47
N LEU A 278 -15.39 -4.50 8.42
CA LEU A 278 -14.38 -3.57 8.91
C LEU A 278 -14.82 -3.06 10.29
N LEU A 279 -14.21 -3.60 11.34
CA LEU A 279 -14.53 -3.25 12.72
C LEU A 279 -13.53 -2.23 13.25
N ARG A 280 -13.95 -0.97 13.39
CA ARG A 280 -13.17 0.08 14.05
C ARG A 280 -13.64 0.22 15.50
N VAL A 281 -12.73 0.03 16.44
CA VAL A 281 -12.99 0.20 17.88
C VAL A 281 -12.15 1.36 18.37
N LYS A 282 -12.80 2.38 18.93
CA LYS A 282 -12.16 3.60 19.42
C LYS A 282 -12.64 3.98 20.82
N GLY A 283 -11.95 4.91 21.46
CA GLY A 283 -12.35 5.52 22.74
C GLY A 283 -11.31 5.31 23.84
N ASP A 284 -11.55 5.94 24.99
CA ASP A 284 -10.65 5.86 26.13
C ASP A 284 -11.21 4.87 27.16
N LEU A 285 -10.48 3.77 27.39
CA LEU A 285 -10.83 2.75 28.36
C LEU A 285 -10.63 3.27 29.78
N GLU A 286 -11.74 3.52 30.47
CA GLU A 286 -11.81 3.86 31.89
C GLU A 286 -11.70 2.62 32.78
N LYS A 287 -12.09 1.45 32.25
CA LYS A 287 -12.08 0.16 32.96
C LYS A 287 -11.64 -0.97 32.04
N GLY A 288 -10.74 -1.81 32.57
CA GLY A 288 -10.19 -2.96 31.86
C GLY A 288 -9.11 -2.58 30.86
N LYS A 289 -8.57 -3.59 30.18
CA LYS A 289 -7.48 -3.47 29.22
C LYS A 289 -7.88 -4.08 27.87
N HIS A 290 -7.11 -3.81 26.82
CA HIS A 290 -7.36 -4.35 25.48
C HIS A 290 -7.60 -5.86 25.45
N SER A 291 -6.87 -6.64 26.26
CA SER A 291 -6.99 -8.11 26.29
C SER A 291 -8.30 -8.62 26.91
N ASP A 292 -9.09 -7.75 27.54
CA ASP A 292 -10.43 -8.08 28.01
C ASP A 292 -11.44 -8.13 26.85
N ILE A 293 -11.17 -7.43 25.74
CA ILE A 293 -11.98 -7.48 24.53
C ILE A 293 -11.67 -8.79 23.77
N LYS A 294 -12.62 -9.72 23.74
CA LYS A 294 -12.42 -11.06 23.19
C LYS A 294 -12.66 -11.08 21.68
N PHE A 295 -11.74 -10.49 20.92
CA PHE A 295 -11.81 -10.46 19.45
C PHE A 295 -11.92 -11.83 18.79
N ARG A 296 -11.37 -12.88 19.41
CA ARG A 296 -11.53 -14.26 18.93
C ARG A 296 -13.01 -14.69 18.92
N LYS A 297 -13.75 -14.38 20.00
CA LYS A 297 -15.19 -14.65 20.10
C LYS A 297 -15.99 -13.86 19.05
N ILE A 298 -15.59 -12.62 18.80
CA ILE A 298 -16.21 -11.77 17.77
C ILE A 298 -15.98 -12.37 16.37
N GLN A 299 -14.77 -12.83 16.10
CA GLN A 299 -14.44 -13.50 14.84
C GLN A 299 -15.24 -14.79 14.65
N GLU A 300 -15.28 -15.68 15.66
CA GLU A 300 -16.08 -16.91 15.62
C GLU A 300 -17.56 -16.62 15.34
N TYR A 301 -18.13 -15.61 16.01
CA TYR A 301 -19.50 -15.19 15.75
C TYR A 301 -19.73 -14.72 14.31
N LEU A 302 -18.79 -13.98 13.73
CA LEU A 302 -18.88 -13.52 12.34
C LEU A 302 -18.77 -14.68 11.36
N GLU A 303 -17.89 -15.65 11.62
CA GLU A 303 -17.76 -16.89 10.85
C GLU A 303 -19.08 -17.69 10.88
N ASP A 304 -19.72 -17.84 12.06
CA ASP A 304 -21.02 -18.49 12.22
C ASP A 304 -22.15 -17.77 11.47
N LYS A 305 -22.07 -16.44 11.35
CA LYS A 305 -23.00 -15.61 10.58
C LYS A 305 -22.67 -15.58 9.08
N GLY A 306 -21.67 -16.33 8.65
CA GLY A 306 -21.26 -16.46 7.25
C GLY A 306 -20.55 -15.24 6.70
N ALA A 307 -19.98 -14.37 7.54
CA ALA A 307 -19.12 -13.30 7.06
C ALA A 307 -17.90 -13.86 6.33
N TYR A 308 -17.45 -13.16 5.29
CA TYR A 308 -16.29 -13.60 4.52
C TYR A 308 -14.99 -13.44 5.31
N PHE A 309 -14.78 -12.27 5.91
CA PHE A 309 -13.60 -11.98 6.71
C PHE A 309 -13.84 -10.75 7.60
N MET A 310 -13.14 -10.67 8.74
CA MET A 310 -13.12 -9.48 9.60
C MET A 310 -11.73 -8.85 9.63
N LEU A 311 -11.66 -7.57 9.31
CA LEU A 311 -10.53 -6.72 9.69
C LEU A 311 -10.91 -5.89 10.89
N LYS A 312 -9.97 -5.74 11.83
CA LYS A 312 -10.14 -4.86 12.98
C LYS A 312 -9.13 -3.72 12.97
N ASN A 313 -9.57 -2.56 13.39
CA ASN A 313 -8.74 -1.41 13.69
C ASN A 313 -9.01 -0.98 15.14
N THR A 314 -7.97 -0.92 15.96
CA THR A 314 -8.04 -0.50 17.37
C THR A 314 -6.99 0.58 17.69
N HIS A 315 -6.54 1.32 16.67
CA HIS A 315 -5.48 2.33 16.83
C HIS A 315 -5.93 3.47 17.74
N ASP A 316 -7.20 3.87 17.64
CA ASP A 316 -7.80 4.96 18.41
C ASP A 316 -8.45 4.49 19.72
N LEU A 317 -8.10 3.29 20.20
CA LEU A 317 -8.57 2.76 21.49
C LEU A 317 -7.44 2.93 22.50
N ASN A 318 -7.58 3.88 23.41
CA ASN A 318 -6.56 4.19 24.41
C ASN A 318 -6.90 3.53 25.73
N VAL A 319 -5.89 3.15 26.51
CA VAL A 319 -6.06 2.84 27.93
C VAL A 319 -5.75 4.11 28.69
N LYS A 320 -6.64 4.57 29.58
CA LYS A 320 -6.26 5.63 30.52
C LYS A 320 -5.13 5.10 31.40
N GLU A 321 -3.91 5.55 31.13
CA GLU A 321 -2.83 5.47 32.08
C GLU A 321 -3.22 6.32 33.30
N LEU A 322 -3.03 5.78 34.50
CA LEU A 322 -3.20 6.55 35.73
C LEU A 322 -2.18 7.69 35.69
N GLU A 323 -2.63 8.94 35.51
CA GLU A 323 -1.80 10.11 35.79
C GLU A 323 -1.29 10.00 37.23
N MET A 324 0.01 9.78 37.38
CA MET A 324 0.65 9.86 38.69
C MET A 324 0.90 11.33 38.98
N GLU A 325 0.06 11.94 39.82
CA GLU A 325 0.45 13.20 40.47
C GLU A 325 1.67 12.91 41.35
N MET A 326 2.84 13.41 40.94
CA MET A 326 4.06 13.35 41.72
C MET A 326 4.23 14.67 42.47
N ASP A 327 4.10 14.65 43.80
CA ASP A 327 4.72 15.66 44.64
C ASP A 327 6.24 15.40 44.60
N ILE A 328 6.96 16.20 43.82
CA ILE A 328 8.43 16.13 43.73
C ILE A 328 9.00 16.78 44.98
N SER A 329 9.32 15.97 46.00
CA SER A 329 9.99 16.48 47.20
C SER A 329 11.51 16.60 47.04
N ASP A 330 12.15 15.82 46.15
CA ASP A 330 13.59 15.94 45.85
C ASP A 330 13.90 15.53 44.40
N SER A 331 14.56 16.41 43.65
CA SER A 331 14.82 16.22 42.22
C SER A 331 15.94 15.22 41.89
N GLU A 332 16.64 14.69 42.90
CA GLU A 332 17.81 13.83 42.70
C GLU A 332 17.45 12.34 42.54
N ASN A 333 16.27 11.88 42.97
CA ASN A 333 15.87 10.46 42.96
C ASN A 333 14.51 10.18 42.27
N ILE A 334 14.10 11.03 41.33
CA ILE A 334 12.79 10.91 40.65
C ILE A 334 12.63 9.54 39.98
N GLU A 335 13.67 9.02 39.35
CA GLU A 335 13.61 7.75 38.61
C GLU A 335 13.38 6.56 39.55
N GLU A 336 14.14 6.46 40.65
CA GLU A 336 13.99 5.39 41.64
C GLU A 336 12.62 5.45 42.34
N GLU A 337 12.19 6.65 42.77
CA GLU A 337 10.86 6.83 43.37
C GLU A 337 9.72 6.46 42.41
N THR A 338 9.89 6.78 41.12
CA THR A 338 8.90 6.43 40.08
C THR A 338 8.81 4.93 39.90
N ILE A 339 9.94 4.24 39.86
CA ILE A 339 10.01 2.77 39.73
C ILE A 339 9.40 2.09 40.95
N GLU A 340 9.70 2.58 42.17
CA GLU A 340 9.14 2.04 43.41
C GLU A 340 7.61 2.21 43.46
N LYS A 341 7.10 3.43 43.25
CA LYS A 341 5.66 3.72 43.26
C LYS A 341 4.91 2.96 42.16
N PHE A 342 5.51 2.82 40.96
CA PHE A 342 4.96 2.00 39.89
C PHE A 342 4.88 0.53 40.29
N SER A 343 5.94 0.00 40.90
CA SER A 343 6.05 -1.39 41.30
C SER A 343 5.08 -1.77 42.41
N GLU A 344 4.85 -0.87 43.37
CA GLU A 344 3.86 -1.06 44.44
C GLU A 344 2.43 -1.14 43.90
N LYS A 345 2.09 -0.29 42.93
CA LYS A 345 0.74 -0.25 42.32
C LYS A 345 0.50 -1.36 41.29
N ASN A 346 1.56 -1.86 40.66
CA ASN A 346 1.49 -2.85 39.57
C ASN A 346 2.40 -4.05 39.85
N PRO A 347 2.11 -4.89 40.86
CA PRO A 347 2.97 -6.00 41.24
C PRO A 347 3.15 -6.99 40.07
N SER A 348 4.40 -7.13 39.63
CA SER A 348 4.80 -8.04 38.56
C SER A 348 6.19 -8.61 38.86
N ASP A 349 6.40 -9.88 38.49
CA ASP A 349 7.72 -10.53 38.58
C ASP A 349 8.77 -9.79 37.72
N PHE A 350 8.33 -9.08 36.67
CA PHE A 350 9.17 -8.31 35.78
C PHE A 350 9.61 -6.95 36.35
N ASN A 351 8.99 -6.46 37.43
CA ASN A 351 9.34 -5.15 37.99
C ASN A 351 10.79 -5.11 38.50
N SER A 352 11.30 -6.25 38.97
CA SER A 352 12.70 -6.39 39.40
C SER A 352 13.71 -6.15 38.27
N LEU A 353 13.29 -6.28 37.01
CA LEU A 353 14.14 -6.10 35.83
C LEU A 353 14.12 -4.66 35.29
N ILE A 354 13.26 -3.79 35.81
CA ILE A 354 13.10 -2.41 35.30
C ILE A 354 14.42 -1.62 35.34
N PRO A 355 15.19 -1.60 36.46
CA PRO A 355 16.45 -0.86 36.49
C PRO A 355 17.48 -1.40 35.49
N GLU A 356 17.56 -2.72 35.36
CA GLU A 356 18.49 -3.39 34.45
C GLU A 356 18.13 -3.15 32.97
N LEU A 357 16.82 -3.13 32.65
CA LEU A 357 16.32 -2.81 31.30
C LEU A 357 16.56 -1.35 30.95
N MET A 358 16.29 -0.42 31.86
CA MET A 358 16.54 1.01 31.66
C MET A 358 18.02 1.26 31.36
N SER A 359 18.93 0.63 32.14
CA SER A 359 20.37 0.69 31.89
C SER A 359 20.78 0.07 30.54
N ALA A 360 20.17 -1.05 30.14
CA ALA A 360 20.46 -1.68 28.85
C ALA A 360 19.96 -0.83 27.65
N LEU A 361 18.87 -0.09 27.83
CA LEU A 361 18.25 0.73 26.79
C LEU A 361 18.79 2.16 26.74
N SER A 362 19.50 2.63 27.77
CA SER A 362 20.15 3.94 27.80
C SER A 362 21.51 3.98 27.07
N LEU A 363 21.91 2.86 26.44
CA LEU A 363 23.14 2.80 25.67
C LEU A 363 23.11 3.78 24.49
N GLU A 364 24.12 4.64 24.43
CA GLU A 364 24.29 5.55 23.32
C GLU A 364 25.00 4.88 22.13
N LYS A 365 24.70 5.42 20.95
CA LYS A 365 25.32 5.01 19.69
C LYS A 365 26.73 5.59 19.60
N GLN A 366 27.70 4.76 19.25
CA GLN A 366 29.09 5.21 19.06
C GLN A 366 29.28 5.95 17.73
N GLU A 367 30.25 6.87 17.65
CA GLU A 367 30.46 7.76 16.49
C GLU A 367 30.62 7.02 15.14
N ASP A 368 31.22 5.82 15.15
CA ASP A 368 31.45 5.01 13.94
C ASP A 368 30.50 3.79 13.81
N GLU A 369 29.49 3.69 14.67
CA GLU A 369 28.56 2.56 14.68
C GLU A 369 27.46 2.73 13.62
N LYS A 370 27.20 1.70 12.81
CA LYS A 370 26.05 1.71 11.89
C LYS A 370 24.74 1.49 12.66
N ASN A 371 23.65 2.10 12.21
CA ASN A 371 22.34 2.01 12.89
C ASN A 371 21.89 0.57 13.15
N ASN A 372 22.08 -0.33 12.19
CA ASN A 372 21.73 -1.73 12.34
C ASN A 372 22.56 -2.46 13.42
N ILE A 373 23.84 -2.10 13.57
CA ILE A 373 24.73 -2.65 14.60
C ILE A 373 24.31 -2.12 15.97
N PHE A 374 24.05 -0.81 16.09
CA PHE A 374 23.54 -0.19 17.30
C PHE A 374 22.22 -0.81 17.78
N THR A 375 21.24 -0.93 16.88
CA THR A 375 19.96 -1.58 17.19
C THR A 375 20.15 -3.04 17.61
N SER A 376 21.06 -3.77 16.96
CA SER A 376 21.33 -5.18 17.32
C SER A 376 21.96 -5.29 18.71
N ARG A 377 22.92 -4.42 19.03
CA ARG A 377 23.58 -4.34 20.35
C ARG A 377 22.60 -3.98 21.46
N LEU A 378 21.74 -2.99 21.23
CA LEU A 378 20.70 -2.58 22.18
C LEU A 378 19.69 -3.70 22.44
N LEU A 379 19.24 -4.39 21.38
CA LEU A 379 18.34 -5.54 21.50
C LEU A 379 18.99 -6.75 22.17
N GLU A 380 20.26 -7.04 21.92
CA GLU A 380 21.00 -8.09 22.62
C GLU A 380 21.16 -7.78 24.11
N GLY A 381 21.40 -6.52 24.48
CA GLY A 381 21.43 -6.07 25.86
C GLY A 381 20.10 -6.34 26.58
N ALA A 382 18.98 -5.90 25.99
CA ALA A 382 17.64 -6.12 26.54
C ALA A 382 17.29 -7.62 26.64
N LYS A 383 17.65 -8.44 25.65
CA LYS A 383 17.42 -9.90 25.69
C LYS A 383 18.14 -10.59 26.85
N LYS A 384 19.37 -10.18 27.16
CA LYS A 384 20.13 -10.72 28.30
C LYS A 384 19.43 -10.46 29.62
N VAL A 385 18.90 -9.25 29.81
CA VAL A 385 18.14 -8.87 31.02
C VAL A 385 16.85 -9.70 31.12
N LEU A 386 16.14 -9.88 30.01
CA LEU A 386 14.89 -10.66 29.97
C LEU A 386 15.08 -12.18 29.98
N LYS A 387 16.33 -12.68 29.97
CA LYS A 387 16.68 -14.11 29.89
C LYS A 387 16.03 -14.85 28.71
N PHE A 388 15.92 -14.17 27.56
CA PHE A 388 15.36 -14.70 26.31
C PHE A 388 16.41 -15.36 25.39
#